data_AF-A0AAU3KKE5-F1
#
_entry.id   AF-A0AAU3KKE5-F1
#
_cell.length_a   1.000
_cell.length_b   1.000
_cell.length_c   1.000
_cell.angle_alpha   90.00
_cell.angle_beta   90.00
_cell.angle_gamma   90.00
#
_symmetry.space_group_name_H-M   'P 1'
#
loop_
_entity.id
_entity.type
_entity.pdbx_description
1 polymer ?
#
loop_
_entity_poly.entity_id
_entity_poly.type
_entity_poly.pdbx_seq_one_letter_code
_entity_poly.pdbx_strand_id
1 'polypeptide(L)'
;MSARSSDASGFASAGRMRARDVDRVDTRARLDAAYEEGQLGADEYDQRSRRAQAAQTIAELAQLVGDLQPGRNEAPPTATPAKPAELSRYPTRTRARDSDRAATALLLDAALADGQLNEADHRALIELAGEATTLGELADLTSDLQRPDDAPAVAQPPKTQRRKVFGWAVLAACAAMFAAGFAAVDQPPDIPAGAPVAPLGVVQPVVVPMPNLITAEGFTVFRDLYRAKFGDVIVDDLDLFGGYGSLKRQVQGQPNRQVEYNYRGGFELKGGPTTRKVDTPVFDLGTVDVAVLEQLISTALTTLKVDQATVTYLMFGSEDVPSMRGGGSAPFVRIYVGNKASESGYLQATPAGVVTRSSPFSG
;
A
#
# COMPACT_ATOMS: atom_id res chain seq x y z
N MET A 1 -40.35 -26.39 29.68
CA MET A 1 -39.17 -26.65 30.53
C MET A 1 -38.12 -27.34 29.68
N SER A 2 -36.99 -26.69 29.43
CA SER A 2 -35.66 -27.30 29.42
C SER A 2 -34.64 -26.21 29.11
N ALA A 3 -33.88 -25.88 30.14
CA ALA A 3 -32.82 -24.89 30.13
C ALA A 3 -31.48 -25.57 29.84
N ARG A 4 -30.69 -24.88 29.02
CA ARG A 4 -29.22 -24.72 29.04
C ARG A 4 -28.40 -25.86 29.65
N SER A 5 -27.75 -26.61 28.77
CA SER A 5 -26.55 -27.40 29.07
C SER A 5 -25.48 -27.14 28.00
N SER A 6 -25.03 -25.89 27.87
CA SER A 6 -23.99 -25.53 26.89
C SER A 6 -22.87 -24.63 27.43
N ASP A 7 -22.97 -24.13 28.68
CA ASP A 7 -21.92 -23.26 29.26
C ASP A 7 -20.83 -24.01 30.03
N ALA A 8 -21.02 -25.27 30.40
CA ALA A 8 -20.06 -25.99 31.25
C ALA A 8 -18.81 -26.49 30.50
N SER A 9 -18.87 -26.63 29.17
CA SER A 9 -17.77 -27.18 28.34
C SER A 9 -16.73 -26.14 27.93
N GLY A 10 -17.09 -24.85 27.85
CA GLY A 10 -16.17 -23.77 27.48
C GLY A 10 -15.14 -23.45 28.57
N PHE A 11 -15.57 -23.40 29.83
CA PHE A 11 -14.68 -23.10 30.96
C PHE A 11 -13.71 -24.24 31.29
N ALA A 12 -14.10 -25.49 31.07
CA ALA A 12 -13.24 -26.66 31.31
C ALA A 12 -12.10 -26.80 30.27
N SER A 13 -12.26 -26.21 29.08
CA SER A 13 -11.25 -26.21 28.02
C SER A 13 -10.19 -25.10 28.19
N ALA A 14 -10.59 -23.93 28.72
CA ALA A 14 -9.66 -22.82 29.01
C ALA A 14 -8.66 -23.16 30.14
N GLY A 15 -9.06 -24.03 31.08
CA GLY A 15 -8.21 -24.51 32.18
C GLY A 15 -7.02 -25.39 31.78
N ARG A 16 -7.00 -25.93 30.56
CA ARG A 16 -5.89 -26.78 30.06
C ARG A 16 -5.05 -26.10 28.98
N MET A 17 -5.43 -24.89 28.56
CA MET A 17 -4.74 -24.17 27.50
C MET A 17 -3.51 -23.47 28.09
N ARG A 18 -2.34 -23.77 27.53
CA ARG A 18 -1.09 -23.11 27.91
C ARG A 18 -1.17 -21.63 27.57
N ALA A 19 -0.80 -20.80 28.53
CA ALA A 19 -0.66 -19.37 28.31
C ALA A 19 0.47 -19.13 27.29
N ARG A 20 0.13 -18.43 26.22
CA ARG A 20 1.07 -17.88 25.25
C ARG A 20 1.59 -16.54 25.78
N ASP A 21 2.69 -16.06 25.19
CA ASP A 21 3.29 -14.81 25.64
C ASP A 21 2.36 -13.60 25.44
N VAL A 22 1.51 -13.63 24.42
CA VAL A 22 0.45 -12.63 24.24
C VAL A 22 -0.53 -12.62 25.42
N ASP A 23 -0.95 -13.80 25.93
CA ASP A 23 -1.86 -13.89 27.06
C ASP A 23 -1.22 -13.28 28.33
N ARG A 24 0.10 -13.46 28.51
CA ARG A 24 0.87 -12.88 29.62
C ARG A 24 1.02 -11.36 29.49
N VAL A 25 1.19 -10.85 28.26
CA VAL A 25 1.30 -9.41 27.96
C VAL A 25 -0.04 -8.71 28.18
N ASP A 26 -1.13 -9.29 27.71
CA ASP A 26 -2.49 -8.74 27.91
C ASP A 26 -2.86 -8.70 29.40
N THR A 27 -2.50 -9.76 30.14
CA THR A 27 -2.71 -9.80 31.59
C THR A 27 -1.89 -8.74 32.31
N ARG A 28 -0.65 -8.45 31.85
CA ARG A 28 0.18 -7.37 32.40
C ARG A 28 -0.41 -5.99 32.13
N ALA A 29 -0.82 -5.72 30.90
CA ALA A 29 -1.42 -4.44 30.54
C ALA A 29 -2.65 -4.13 31.42
N ARG A 30 -3.42 -5.16 31.78
CA ARG A 30 -4.55 -5.03 32.70
C ARG A 30 -4.14 -4.79 34.16
N LEU A 31 -3.06 -5.43 34.63
CA LEU A 31 -2.50 -5.16 35.97
C LEU A 31 -1.91 -3.75 36.06
N ASP A 32 -1.27 -3.26 34.99
CA ASP A 32 -0.72 -1.91 34.88
C ASP A 32 -1.84 -0.86 34.99
N ALA A 33 -2.91 -1.04 34.21
CA ALA A 33 -4.08 -0.15 34.26
C ALA A 33 -4.73 -0.14 35.66
N ALA A 34 -4.86 -1.30 36.30
CA ALA A 34 -5.43 -1.38 37.64
C ALA A 34 -4.51 -0.76 38.73
N TYR A 35 -3.19 -0.76 38.55
CA TYR A 35 -2.26 -0.04 39.42
C TYR A 35 -2.34 1.48 39.20
N GLU A 36 -2.37 1.94 37.96
CA GLU A 36 -2.53 3.36 37.61
C GLU A 36 -3.85 3.95 38.12
N GLU A 37 -4.92 3.15 38.13
CA GLU A 37 -6.22 3.52 38.68
C GLU A 37 -6.32 3.36 40.21
N GLY A 38 -5.26 2.87 40.86
CA GLY A 38 -5.19 2.71 42.32
C GLY A 38 -6.03 1.54 42.87
N GLN A 39 -6.47 0.62 42.02
CA GLN A 39 -7.16 -0.62 42.44
C GLN A 39 -6.18 -1.67 43.00
N LEU A 40 -4.89 -1.57 42.66
CA LEU A 40 -3.79 -2.38 43.19
C LEU A 40 -2.77 -1.50 43.92
N GLY A 41 -2.33 -1.94 45.10
CA GLY A 41 -1.17 -1.35 45.77
C GLY A 41 0.16 -1.78 45.11
N ALA A 42 1.25 -1.04 45.30
CA ALA A 42 2.54 -1.29 44.64
C ALA A 42 3.10 -2.70 44.92
N ASP A 43 3.08 -3.14 46.19
CA ASP A 43 3.57 -4.47 46.57
C ASP A 43 2.71 -5.60 45.97
N GLU A 44 1.40 -5.35 45.84
CA GLU A 44 0.44 -6.32 45.29
C GLU A 44 0.55 -6.41 43.76
N TYR A 45 0.74 -5.27 43.09
CA TYR A 45 1.04 -5.20 41.67
C TYR A 45 2.32 -5.97 41.33
N ASP A 46 3.41 -5.73 42.07
CA ASP A 46 4.68 -6.44 41.83
C ASP A 46 4.54 -7.96 42.03
N GLN A 47 3.79 -8.38 43.06
CA GLN A 47 3.54 -9.79 43.32
C GLN A 47 2.70 -10.45 42.21
N ARG A 48 1.62 -9.80 41.77
CA ARG A 48 0.75 -10.31 40.69
C ARG A 48 1.45 -10.30 39.34
N SER A 49 2.29 -9.30 39.06
CA SER A 49 3.11 -9.21 37.85
C SER A 49 4.14 -10.34 37.76
N ARG A 50 4.78 -10.74 38.87
CA ARG A 50 5.68 -11.91 38.88
C ARG A 50 4.91 -13.22 38.69
N ARG A 51 3.74 -13.37 39.30
CA ARG A 51 2.88 -14.56 39.11
C ARG A 51 2.36 -14.67 37.68
N ALA A 52 2.01 -13.56 37.03
CA ALA A 52 1.61 -13.54 35.63
C ALA A 52 2.76 -13.96 34.69
N GLN A 53 4.01 -13.61 35.04
CA GLN A 53 5.22 -14.04 34.31
C GLN A 53 5.43 -15.56 34.39
N ALA A 54 5.18 -16.14 35.56
CA ALA A 54 5.39 -17.56 35.83
C ALA A 54 4.19 -18.46 35.48
N ALA A 55 3.03 -17.86 35.18
CA ALA A 55 1.80 -18.59 34.87
C ALA A 55 1.95 -19.40 33.57
N GLN A 56 1.56 -20.67 33.65
CA GLN A 56 1.66 -21.61 32.55
C GLN A 56 0.34 -21.81 31.82
N THR A 57 -0.78 -21.41 32.43
CA THR A 57 -2.12 -21.61 31.86
C THR A 57 -2.92 -20.32 31.79
N ILE A 58 -3.83 -20.25 30.81
CA ILE A 58 -4.71 -19.09 30.63
C ILE A 58 -5.65 -18.93 31.83
N ALA A 59 -6.05 -20.02 32.48
CA ALA A 59 -6.86 -19.97 33.70
C ALA A 59 -6.11 -19.37 34.90
N GLU A 60 -4.80 -19.63 35.05
CA GLU A 60 -3.98 -18.99 36.07
C GLU A 60 -3.89 -17.48 35.84
N LEU A 61 -3.73 -17.05 34.58
CA LEU A 61 -3.72 -15.63 34.22
C LEU A 61 -5.08 -14.97 34.48
N ALA A 62 -6.18 -15.63 34.12
CA ALA A 62 -7.53 -15.13 34.35
C ALA A 62 -7.87 -14.96 35.84
N GLN A 63 -7.33 -15.81 36.71
CA GLN A 63 -7.50 -15.67 38.16
C GLN A 63 -6.79 -14.44 38.73
N LEU A 64 -5.66 -14.00 38.15
CA LEU A 64 -4.88 -12.87 38.65
C LEU A 64 -5.54 -11.50 38.42
N VAL A 65 -6.46 -11.43 37.47
CA VAL A 65 -7.18 -10.19 37.07
C VAL A 65 -8.69 -10.28 37.27
N GLY A 66 -9.19 -11.40 37.81
CA GLY A 66 -10.62 -11.68 37.91
C GLY A 66 -11.36 -10.82 38.93
N ASP A 67 -10.66 -10.27 39.91
CA ASP A 67 -11.16 -9.36 40.95
C ASP A 67 -10.99 -7.87 40.61
N LEU A 68 -10.24 -7.55 39.55
CA LEU A 68 -9.97 -6.17 39.12
C LEU A 68 -11.15 -5.64 38.30
N GLN A 69 -11.64 -4.47 38.67
CA GLN A 69 -12.69 -3.82 37.92
C GLN A 69 -12.14 -3.35 36.57
N PRO A 70 -12.85 -3.60 35.46
CA PRO A 70 -12.47 -3.01 34.18
C PRO A 70 -12.44 -1.50 34.35
N GLY A 71 -11.30 -0.91 34.02
CA GLY A 71 -11.05 0.50 34.28
C GLY A 71 -12.03 1.41 33.58
N ARG A 72 -12.03 2.71 33.90
CA ARG A 72 -12.95 3.68 33.25
C ARG A 72 -12.68 3.81 31.74
N ASN A 73 -11.50 3.35 31.31
CA ASN A 73 -11.08 3.20 29.91
C ASN A 73 -11.36 1.81 29.31
N GLU A 74 -11.96 0.89 30.07
CA GLU A 74 -12.38 -0.44 29.63
C GLU A 74 -13.91 -0.52 29.77
N ALA A 75 -14.62 -0.11 28.72
CA ALA A 75 -16.07 -0.18 28.68
C ALA A 75 -16.55 -1.64 28.90
N PRO A 76 -17.66 -1.88 29.64
CA PRO A 76 -18.23 -3.21 29.78
C PRO A 76 -18.61 -3.79 28.41
N PRO A 77 -18.61 -5.12 28.23
CA PRO A 77 -18.99 -5.75 26.98
C PRO A 77 -20.51 -5.62 26.82
N THR A 78 -20.97 -4.49 26.27
CA THR A 78 -22.25 -4.48 25.59
C THR A 78 -22.12 -5.51 24.48
N ALA A 79 -22.93 -6.57 24.58
CA ALA A 79 -23.16 -7.59 23.58
C ALA A 79 -23.25 -6.95 22.20
N THR A 80 -22.09 -6.81 21.57
CA THR A 80 -21.95 -6.36 20.21
C THR A 80 -22.05 -7.64 19.42
N PRO A 81 -22.95 -7.73 18.42
CA PRO A 81 -23.10 -8.96 17.65
C PRO A 81 -21.71 -9.38 17.20
N ALA A 82 -21.34 -10.63 17.48
CA ALA A 82 -20.04 -11.20 17.16
C ALA A 82 -19.64 -10.74 15.76
N LYS A 83 -18.65 -9.85 15.66
CA LYS A 83 -18.03 -9.56 14.37
C LYS A 83 -17.40 -10.89 13.97
N PRO A 84 -17.86 -11.53 12.88
CA PRO A 84 -17.19 -12.71 12.38
C PRO A 84 -15.73 -12.32 12.15
N ALA A 85 -14.81 -13.21 12.55
CA ALA A 85 -13.42 -13.14 12.15
C ALA A 85 -13.36 -12.73 10.67
N GLU A 86 -12.66 -11.64 10.35
CA GLU A 86 -12.33 -11.29 8.97
C GLU A 86 -11.25 -12.27 8.44
N LEU A 87 -11.55 -13.57 8.52
CA LEU A 87 -10.90 -14.61 7.74
C LEU A 87 -11.77 -14.80 6.49
N SER A 88 -11.18 -14.41 5.36
CA SER A 88 -11.75 -14.45 4.02
C SER A 88 -12.97 -13.55 3.79
N ARG A 89 -12.74 -12.40 3.16
CA ARG A 89 -13.79 -11.53 2.61
C ARG A 89 -14.53 -12.15 1.40
N TYR A 90 -14.29 -13.43 1.11
CA TYR A 90 -15.01 -14.27 0.14
C TYR A 90 -15.46 -15.58 0.82
N PRO A 91 -16.63 -16.14 0.47
CA PRO A 91 -17.05 -17.44 1.02
C PRO A 91 -15.96 -18.49 0.73
N THR A 92 -15.68 -19.37 1.70
CA THR A 92 -14.64 -20.42 1.63
C THR A 92 -14.75 -21.34 0.41
N ARG A 93 -15.94 -21.38 -0.22
CA ARG A 93 -16.27 -22.11 -1.45
C ARG A 93 -15.94 -21.35 -2.75
N THR A 94 -15.36 -20.16 -2.67
CA THR A 94 -14.99 -19.37 -3.85
C THR A 94 -13.82 -20.02 -4.54
N ARG A 95 -13.93 -20.22 -5.86
CA ARG A 95 -12.87 -20.86 -6.66
C ARG A 95 -11.60 -20.00 -6.64
N ALA A 96 -10.46 -20.62 -6.32
CA ALA A 96 -9.15 -19.98 -6.36
C ALA A 96 -8.70 -19.76 -7.82
N ARG A 97 -8.26 -18.54 -8.13
CA ARG A 97 -7.62 -18.19 -9.40
C ARG A 97 -6.12 -18.45 -9.32
N ASP A 98 -5.45 -18.49 -10.46
CA ASP A 98 -3.99 -18.68 -10.52
C ASP A 98 -3.23 -17.58 -9.77
N SER A 99 -3.77 -16.35 -9.71
CA SER A 99 -3.20 -15.27 -8.90
C SER A 99 -3.26 -15.56 -7.40
N ASP A 100 -4.30 -16.25 -6.94
CA ASP A 100 -4.52 -16.55 -5.53
C ASP A 100 -3.58 -17.70 -5.11
N ARG A 101 -3.37 -18.68 -6.00
CA ARG A 101 -2.33 -19.72 -5.85
C ARG A 101 -0.91 -19.13 -5.86
N ALA A 102 -0.61 -18.21 -6.79
CA ALA A 102 0.69 -17.55 -6.87
C ALA A 102 0.99 -16.67 -5.64
N ALA A 103 -0.02 -15.96 -5.12
CA ALA A 103 0.13 -15.19 -3.88
C ALA A 103 0.40 -16.10 -2.66
N THR A 104 -0.22 -17.28 -2.63
CA THR A 104 0.01 -18.29 -1.60
C THR A 104 1.43 -18.87 -1.70
N ALA A 105 1.92 -19.15 -2.91
CA ALA A 105 3.28 -19.61 -3.13
C ALA A 105 4.33 -18.60 -2.63
N LEU A 106 4.13 -17.31 -2.89
CA LEU A 106 5.02 -16.25 -2.38
C LEU A 106 5.05 -16.18 -0.85
N LEU A 107 3.93 -16.45 -0.17
CA LEU A 107 3.88 -16.52 1.29
C LEU A 107 4.63 -17.74 1.83
N LEU A 108 4.52 -18.88 1.14
CA LEU A 108 5.26 -20.09 1.50
C LEU A 108 6.78 -19.92 1.28
N ASP A 109 7.18 -19.28 0.19
CA ASP A 109 8.59 -18.94 -0.08
C ASP A 109 9.17 -18.00 0.98
N ALA A 110 8.39 -16.99 1.40
CA ALA A 110 8.78 -16.10 2.49
C ALA A 110 8.90 -16.87 3.82
N ALA A 111 7.96 -17.77 4.12
CA ALA A 111 8.01 -18.59 5.33
C ALA A 111 9.19 -19.58 5.34
N LEU A 112 9.62 -20.10 4.19
CA LEU A 112 10.86 -20.88 4.06
C LEU A 112 12.10 -20.01 4.30
N ALA A 113 12.15 -18.80 3.71
CA ALA A 113 13.25 -17.86 3.89
C ALA A 113 13.39 -17.39 5.36
N ASP A 114 12.26 -17.22 6.05
CA ASP A 114 12.19 -16.86 7.48
C ASP A 114 12.41 -18.07 8.41
N GLY A 115 12.60 -19.28 7.85
CA GLY A 115 12.89 -20.51 8.60
C GLY A 115 11.69 -21.09 9.36
N GLN A 116 10.47 -20.63 9.07
CA GLN A 116 9.24 -21.17 9.66
C GLN A 116 8.81 -22.49 9.01
N LEU A 117 9.23 -22.72 7.77
CA LEU A 117 9.07 -23.99 7.06
C LEU A 117 10.44 -24.58 6.76
N ASN A 118 10.54 -25.91 6.81
CA ASN A 118 11.70 -26.61 6.25
C ASN A 118 11.46 -26.90 4.75
N GLU A 119 12.52 -27.26 4.02
CA GLU A 119 12.46 -27.49 2.57
C GLU A 119 11.56 -28.67 2.14
N ALA A 120 11.30 -29.63 3.03
CA ALA A 120 10.41 -30.75 2.73
C ALA A 120 8.94 -30.33 2.85
N ASP A 121 8.62 -29.60 3.92
CA ASP A 121 7.27 -29.07 4.18
C ASP A 121 6.90 -27.97 3.19
N HIS A 122 7.85 -27.10 2.83
CA HIS A 122 7.65 -26.09 1.79
C HIS A 122 7.29 -26.71 0.44
N ARG A 123 8.02 -27.75 0.00
CA ARG A 123 7.71 -28.45 -1.26
C ARG A 123 6.32 -29.09 -1.23
N ALA A 124 5.95 -29.73 -0.12
CA ALA A 124 4.63 -30.33 0.03
C ALA A 124 3.51 -29.28 0.02
N LEU A 125 3.73 -28.13 0.67
CA LEU A 125 2.75 -27.03 0.71
C LEU A 125 2.62 -26.30 -0.62
N ILE A 126 3.69 -26.17 -1.40
CA ILE A 126 3.66 -25.60 -2.77
C ILE A 126 2.84 -26.51 -3.71
N GLU A 127 3.01 -27.83 -3.61
CA GLU A 127 2.24 -28.81 -4.39
C GLU A 127 0.75 -28.75 -4.03
N LEU A 128 0.42 -28.77 -2.74
CA LEU A 128 -0.96 -28.63 -2.24
C LEU A 128 -1.60 -27.29 -2.62
N ALA A 129 -0.85 -26.19 -2.60
CA ALA A 129 -1.32 -24.89 -3.05
C ALA A 129 -1.59 -24.85 -4.57
N GLY A 130 -0.83 -25.62 -5.36
CA GLY A 130 -1.06 -25.80 -6.79
C GLY A 130 -2.36 -26.54 -7.11
N GLU A 131 -2.71 -27.52 -6.29
CA GLU A 131 -3.92 -28.35 -6.45
C GLU A 131 -5.18 -27.72 -5.84
N ALA A 132 -5.02 -26.74 -4.94
CA ALA A 132 -6.13 -26.06 -4.27
C ALA A 132 -7.09 -25.39 -5.27
N THR A 133 -8.36 -25.78 -5.17
CA THR A 133 -9.43 -25.32 -6.05
C THR A 133 -10.22 -24.17 -5.45
N THR A 134 -10.12 -23.95 -4.14
CA THR A 134 -10.87 -22.92 -3.40
C THR A 134 -9.99 -21.98 -2.59
N LEU A 135 -10.48 -20.77 -2.34
CA LEU A 135 -9.81 -19.79 -1.47
C LEU A 135 -9.80 -20.24 0.00
N GLY A 136 -10.74 -21.10 0.41
CA GLY A 136 -10.72 -21.73 1.74
C GLY A 136 -9.54 -22.67 1.89
N GLU A 137 -9.32 -23.55 0.92
CA GLU A 137 -8.17 -24.48 0.91
C GLU A 137 -6.83 -23.74 0.97
N LEU A 138 -6.67 -22.64 0.23
CA LEU A 138 -5.46 -21.81 0.28
C LEU A 138 -5.28 -21.09 1.62
N ALA A 139 -6.38 -20.66 2.25
CA ALA A 139 -6.34 -20.00 3.56
C ALA A 139 -5.98 -21.00 4.67
N ASP A 140 -6.45 -22.25 4.58
CA ASP A 140 -6.12 -23.31 5.52
C ASP A 140 -4.64 -23.71 5.42
N LEU A 141 -4.07 -23.76 4.20
CA LEU A 141 -2.64 -24.06 3.99
C LEU A 141 -1.69 -23.00 4.58
N THR A 142 -2.19 -21.79 4.85
CA THR A 142 -1.39 -20.66 5.38
C THR A 142 -1.83 -20.21 6.77
N SER A 143 -2.79 -20.92 7.39
CA SER A 143 -3.36 -20.52 8.69
C SER A 143 -2.34 -20.59 9.82
N ASP A 144 -1.39 -21.52 9.71
CA ASP A 144 -0.45 -21.87 10.78
C ASP A 144 0.90 -21.15 10.61
N LEU A 145 1.10 -20.41 9.52
CA LEU A 145 2.28 -19.59 9.31
C LEU A 145 2.20 -18.36 10.21
N GLN A 146 3.26 -18.15 11.01
CA GLN A 146 3.33 -16.97 11.86
C GLN A 146 3.65 -15.76 11.00
N ARG A 147 2.79 -14.74 11.06
CA ARG A 147 3.11 -13.44 10.46
C ARG A 147 4.22 -12.78 11.31
N PRO A 148 5.37 -12.39 10.73
CA PRO A 148 6.39 -11.64 11.44
C PRO A 148 5.80 -10.40 12.13
N ASP A 149 6.36 -9.98 13.27
CA ASP A 149 6.04 -8.69 13.90
C ASP A 149 6.30 -7.49 12.97
N ASP A 150 7.04 -7.71 11.87
CA ASP A 150 7.37 -6.73 10.85
C ASP A 150 6.85 -7.08 9.44
N ALA A 151 5.85 -7.97 9.34
CA ALA A 151 5.17 -8.20 8.06
C ALA A 151 4.03 -7.18 7.87
N PRO A 152 3.96 -6.50 6.70
CA PRO A 152 2.92 -5.51 6.45
C PRO A 152 1.54 -6.15 6.53
N ALA A 153 0.61 -5.46 7.20
CA ALA A 153 -0.79 -5.85 7.26
C ALA A 153 -1.35 -6.08 5.84
N VAL A 154 -2.18 -7.12 5.69
CA VAL A 154 -3.04 -7.27 4.49
C VAL A 154 -3.76 -5.95 4.26
N ALA A 155 -3.63 -5.44 3.04
CA ALA A 155 -4.06 -4.11 2.65
C ALA A 155 -5.52 -3.82 3.06
N GLN A 156 -5.69 -2.89 4.00
CA GLN A 156 -6.91 -2.11 4.11
C GLN A 156 -6.78 -0.85 3.22
N PRO A 157 -7.87 -0.42 2.54
CA PRO A 157 -7.85 0.78 1.72
C PRO A 157 -7.58 2.01 2.59
N PRO A 158 -6.80 3.00 2.13
CA PRO A 158 -6.43 4.13 2.98
C PRO A 158 -7.66 4.99 3.26
N LYS A 159 -8.14 4.95 4.51
CA LYS A 159 -8.89 6.05 5.11
C LYS A 159 -7.89 7.15 5.46
N THR A 160 -8.10 8.28 4.82
CA THR A 160 -7.36 9.53 5.01
C THR A 160 -7.55 10.07 6.42
N GLN A 161 -6.50 10.08 7.24
CA GLN A 161 -6.35 11.11 8.26
C GLN A 161 -4.91 11.23 8.77
N ARG A 162 -4.32 12.40 8.48
CA ARG A 162 -3.35 13.20 9.25
C ARG A 162 -2.06 12.49 9.74
N ARG A 163 -0.83 12.92 9.38
CA ARG A 163 -0.12 14.22 9.43
C ARG A 163 1.05 14.06 10.42
N LYS A 164 2.27 14.32 9.93
CA LYS A 164 3.51 14.68 10.67
C LYS A 164 4.06 13.66 11.67
N VAL A 165 5.11 12.92 11.26
CA VAL A 165 6.49 12.95 11.84
C VAL A 165 7.28 11.74 11.31
N PHE A 166 8.08 11.90 10.25
CA PHE A 166 9.36 11.17 10.07
C PHE A 166 10.14 11.70 8.86
N GLY A 167 10.36 13.02 8.83
CA GLY A 167 11.50 13.56 8.10
C GLY A 167 12.73 13.42 8.99
N TRP A 168 13.89 13.11 8.39
CA TRP A 168 15.26 13.33 8.89
C TRP A 168 16.19 12.14 9.20
N ALA A 169 15.81 10.87 9.09
CA ALA A 169 16.74 9.77 9.46
C ALA A 169 17.08 8.71 8.39
N VAL A 170 16.97 9.02 7.09
CA VAL A 170 17.41 8.09 6.01
C VAL A 170 18.46 8.69 5.07
N LEU A 171 18.81 9.98 5.20
CA LEU A 171 19.78 10.64 4.32
C LEU A 171 21.27 10.42 4.66
N ALA A 172 21.60 9.61 5.69
CA ALA A 172 22.99 9.36 6.08
C ALA A 172 23.48 7.92 5.84
N ALA A 173 22.61 6.95 5.54
CA ALA A 173 23.02 5.55 5.39
C ALA A 173 23.22 5.09 3.93
N CYS A 174 22.64 5.79 2.94
CA CYS A 174 22.84 5.43 1.52
C CYS A 174 24.12 6.00 0.90
N ALA A 175 24.77 6.98 1.54
CA ALA A 175 26.02 7.57 1.05
C ALA A 175 27.26 6.69 1.29
N ALA A 176 27.18 5.67 2.16
CA ALA A 176 28.30 4.79 2.47
C ALA A 176 28.30 3.48 1.64
N MET A 177 27.16 3.04 1.09
CA MET A 177 27.10 1.84 0.24
C MET A 177 27.40 2.11 -1.25
N PHE A 178 27.42 3.37 -1.68
CA PHE A 178 27.77 3.73 -3.07
C PHE A 178 29.29 3.88 -3.33
N ALA A 179 30.15 3.86 -2.30
CA ALA A 179 31.60 3.96 -2.47
C ALA A 179 32.34 2.61 -2.51
N ALA A 180 31.69 1.48 -2.15
CA ALA A 180 32.32 0.16 -2.12
C ALA A 180 31.94 -0.76 -3.29
N GLY A 181 30.85 -0.46 -4.03
CA GLY A 181 30.35 -1.33 -5.11
C GLY A 181 30.94 -1.06 -6.50
N PHE A 182 31.59 0.08 -6.73
CA PHE A 182 32.08 0.48 -8.06
C PHE A 182 33.56 0.11 -8.34
N ALA A 183 34.23 -0.57 -7.40
CA ALA A 183 35.65 -0.93 -7.53
C ALA A 183 35.91 -2.44 -7.72
N ALA A 184 34.89 -3.27 -7.98
CA ALA A 184 35.04 -4.73 -7.99
C ALA A 184 34.47 -5.47 -9.23
N VAL A 185 33.99 -4.78 -10.27
CA VAL A 185 33.59 -5.43 -11.53
C VAL A 185 34.06 -4.61 -12.72
N ASP A 186 35.38 -4.53 -12.88
CA ASP A 186 35.99 -4.10 -14.14
C ASP A 186 37.25 -4.93 -14.38
N GLN A 187 37.10 -6.05 -15.11
CA GLN A 187 38.18 -6.59 -15.93
C GLN A 187 37.58 -7.38 -17.12
N PRO A 188 37.78 -6.92 -18.37
CA PRO A 188 37.27 -7.54 -19.60
C PRO A 188 38.14 -8.73 -20.08
N PRO A 189 37.61 -9.62 -20.96
CA PRO A 189 38.41 -10.67 -21.59
C PRO A 189 39.32 -10.11 -22.71
N ASP A 190 40.52 -10.68 -22.83
CA ASP A 190 41.50 -10.34 -23.88
C ASP A 190 41.00 -10.76 -25.28
N ILE A 191 40.76 -9.78 -26.16
CA ILE A 191 40.53 -10.00 -27.60
C ILE A 191 41.69 -9.36 -28.37
N PRO A 192 42.42 -10.10 -29.23
CA PRO A 192 43.55 -9.54 -29.97
C PRO A 192 43.12 -8.51 -31.02
N ALA A 193 43.91 -7.44 -31.10
CA ALA A 193 43.63 -6.21 -31.85
C ALA A 193 43.54 -6.43 -33.38
N GLY A 194 42.38 -6.08 -33.94
CA GLY A 194 42.23 -5.76 -35.36
C GLY A 194 42.66 -4.31 -35.66
N ALA A 195 43.15 -4.08 -36.88
CA ALA A 195 43.74 -2.81 -37.33
C ALA A 195 42.76 -1.59 -37.26
N PRO A 196 43.27 -0.36 -37.07
CA PRO A 196 42.46 0.80 -36.70
C PRO A 196 41.60 1.34 -37.85
N VAL A 197 40.32 1.59 -37.56
CA VAL A 197 39.40 2.40 -38.37
C VAL A 197 39.33 3.80 -37.75
N ALA A 198 39.43 4.84 -38.57
CA ALA A 198 39.45 6.24 -38.14
C ALA A 198 38.16 6.62 -37.35
N PRO A 199 38.26 7.44 -36.28
CA PRO A 199 37.12 7.75 -35.43
C PRO A 199 36.17 8.75 -36.11
N LEU A 200 34.93 8.32 -36.34
CA LEU A 200 33.80 9.23 -36.52
C LEU A 200 33.44 9.81 -35.14
N GLY A 201 33.26 11.12 -35.09
CA GLY A 201 33.14 11.92 -33.86
C GLY A 201 32.17 11.34 -32.83
N VAL A 202 32.64 11.29 -31.58
CA VAL A 202 31.86 10.90 -30.40
C VAL A 202 30.73 11.91 -30.21
N VAL A 203 29.49 11.52 -30.46
CA VAL A 203 28.30 12.26 -30.03
C VAL A 203 28.24 12.14 -28.51
N GLN A 204 28.54 13.23 -27.79
CA GLN A 204 28.39 13.25 -26.34
C GLN A 204 26.90 13.11 -25.97
N PRO A 205 26.52 12.22 -25.04
CA PRO A 205 25.14 12.13 -24.57
C PRO A 205 24.76 13.42 -23.85
N VAL A 206 23.86 14.21 -24.45
CA VAL A 206 23.29 15.39 -23.83
C VAL A 206 22.33 14.92 -22.73
N VAL A 207 22.76 15.03 -21.47
CA VAL A 207 21.88 14.87 -20.31
C VAL A 207 21.03 16.14 -20.21
N VAL A 208 19.88 16.16 -20.87
CA VAL A 208 18.89 17.23 -20.68
C VAL A 208 18.31 17.08 -19.26
N PRO A 209 18.37 18.12 -18.40
CA PRO A 209 17.73 18.05 -17.08
C PRO A 209 16.24 17.75 -17.27
N MET A 210 15.74 16.77 -16.54
CA MET A 210 14.34 16.36 -16.63
C MET A 210 13.44 17.57 -16.31
N PRO A 211 12.58 18.00 -17.24
CA PRO A 211 11.72 19.15 -17.01
C PRO A 211 10.74 18.82 -15.88
N ASN A 212 10.37 19.84 -15.13
CA ASN A 212 9.45 19.71 -14.01
C ASN A 212 8.05 19.33 -14.53
N LEU A 213 7.59 18.09 -14.32
CA LEU A 213 6.39 17.56 -15.00
C LEU A 213 5.07 18.20 -14.57
N ILE A 214 5.07 18.95 -13.47
CA ILE A 214 3.90 19.70 -13.00
C ILE A 214 3.80 21.10 -13.64
N THR A 215 4.67 21.43 -14.60
CA THR A 215 4.58 22.64 -15.42
C THR A 215 4.00 22.32 -16.80
N ALA A 216 3.49 23.34 -17.49
CA ALA A 216 2.96 23.20 -18.85
C ALA A 216 4.05 22.72 -19.85
N GLU A 217 5.28 23.20 -19.68
CA GLU A 217 6.44 22.76 -20.46
C GLU A 217 6.79 21.29 -20.17
N GLY A 218 6.86 20.89 -18.88
CA GLY A 218 7.16 19.52 -18.50
C GLY A 218 6.09 18.52 -18.96
N PHE A 219 4.81 18.91 -18.90
CA PHE A 219 3.71 18.13 -19.48
C PHE A 219 3.88 17.95 -21.01
N THR A 220 4.28 19.00 -21.72
CA THR A 220 4.52 18.94 -23.17
C THR A 220 5.62 17.94 -23.51
N VAL A 221 6.76 18.02 -22.81
CA VAL A 221 7.87 17.08 -23.00
C VAL A 221 7.45 15.65 -22.67
N PHE A 222 6.71 15.43 -21.58
CA PHE A 222 6.17 14.12 -21.23
C PHE A 222 5.29 13.56 -22.34
N ARG A 223 4.35 14.37 -22.86
CA ARG A 223 3.40 13.96 -23.90
C ARG A 223 4.12 13.56 -25.19
N ASP A 224 5.16 14.28 -25.58
CA ASP A 224 5.94 13.99 -26.78
C ASP A 224 6.76 12.71 -26.62
N LEU A 225 7.38 12.50 -25.45
CA LEU A 225 8.09 11.27 -25.13
C LEU A 225 7.14 10.06 -25.05
N TYR A 226 5.94 10.25 -24.51
CA TYR A 226 4.90 9.23 -24.47
C TYR A 226 4.50 8.83 -25.89
N ARG A 227 4.22 9.81 -26.75
CA ARG A 227 3.90 9.59 -28.17
C ARG A 227 5.01 8.85 -28.89
N ALA A 228 6.27 9.23 -28.67
CA ALA A 228 7.42 8.57 -29.27
C ALA A 228 7.56 7.11 -28.82
N LYS A 229 7.29 6.81 -27.54
CA LYS A 229 7.42 5.44 -27.01
C LYS A 229 6.29 4.52 -27.46
N PHE A 230 5.05 5.00 -27.44
CA PHE A 230 3.87 4.15 -27.58
C PHE A 230 3.11 4.32 -28.90
N GLY A 231 3.42 5.37 -29.68
CA GLY A 231 2.74 5.68 -30.95
C GLY A 231 1.37 6.35 -30.81
N ASP A 232 0.87 6.52 -29.58
CA ASP A 232 -0.37 7.18 -29.24
C ASP A 232 -0.19 8.15 -28.06
N VAL A 233 -1.25 8.83 -27.66
CA VAL A 233 -1.29 9.71 -26.48
C VAL A 233 -2.47 9.36 -25.55
N ILE A 234 -2.86 8.09 -25.60
CA ILE A 234 -4.02 7.58 -24.88
C ILE A 234 -3.55 6.88 -23.60
N VAL A 235 -4.09 7.27 -22.45
CA VAL A 235 -3.86 6.67 -21.14
C VAL A 235 -5.21 6.31 -20.50
N ASP A 236 -5.20 5.42 -19.51
CA ASP A 236 -6.37 5.26 -18.63
C ASP A 236 -6.33 6.35 -17.55
N ASP A 237 -5.18 6.45 -16.86
CA ASP A 237 -4.88 7.44 -15.84
C ASP A 237 -3.43 7.91 -15.96
N LEU A 238 -3.16 9.17 -15.62
CA LEU A 238 -1.81 9.73 -15.52
C LEU A 238 -1.70 10.66 -14.30
N ASP A 239 -0.72 10.38 -13.45
CA ASP A 239 -0.30 11.23 -12.34
C ASP A 239 1.10 11.78 -12.62
N LEU A 240 1.26 13.10 -12.62
CA LEU A 240 2.54 13.79 -12.79
C LEU A 240 2.94 14.52 -11.51
N PHE A 241 4.09 14.16 -10.97
CA PHE A 241 4.79 14.85 -9.89
C PHE A 241 6.01 15.57 -10.47
N GLY A 242 6.55 16.56 -9.76
CA GLY A 242 7.60 17.40 -10.34
C GLY A 242 8.83 16.64 -10.87
N GLY A 243 9.20 15.52 -10.23
CA GLY A 243 10.34 14.70 -10.64
C GLY A 243 10.00 13.33 -11.21
N TYR A 244 8.73 12.93 -11.29
CA TYR A 244 8.35 11.61 -11.79
C TYR A 244 6.87 11.56 -12.17
N GLY A 245 6.49 10.60 -13.02
CA GLY A 245 5.10 10.30 -13.34
C GLY A 245 4.75 8.85 -13.05
N SER A 246 3.46 8.57 -12.89
CA SER A 246 2.90 7.22 -12.97
C SER A 246 1.75 7.24 -13.97
N LEU A 247 1.70 6.26 -14.86
CA LEU A 247 0.60 6.14 -15.81
C LEU A 247 0.09 4.71 -15.87
N LYS A 248 -1.20 4.57 -16.13
CA LYS A 248 -1.84 3.30 -16.47
C LYS A 248 -2.36 3.38 -17.89
N ARG A 249 -2.20 2.29 -18.64
CA ARG A 249 -2.76 2.18 -19.98
C ARG A 249 -3.19 0.76 -20.28
N GLN A 250 -4.12 0.63 -21.22
CA GLN A 250 -4.49 -0.64 -21.82
C GLN A 250 -3.27 -1.32 -22.48
N VAL A 251 -3.19 -2.65 -22.33
CA VAL A 251 -2.25 -3.47 -23.11
C VAL A 251 -2.74 -3.54 -24.55
N GLN A 252 -1.83 -3.33 -25.51
CA GLN A 252 -2.16 -3.36 -26.92
C GLN A 252 -2.71 -4.74 -27.31
N GLY A 253 -3.86 -4.76 -27.99
CA GLY A 253 -4.56 -5.98 -28.38
C GLY A 253 -5.29 -6.72 -27.24
N GLN A 254 -5.16 -6.27 -25.98
CA GLN A 254 -5.79 -6.90 -24.82
C GLN A 254 -6.61 -5.88 -24.01
N PRO A 255 -7.86 -5.56 -24.42
CA PRO A 255 -8.67 -4.51 -23.80
C PRO A 255 -9.10 -4.79 -22.36
N ASN A 256 -9.03 -6.06 -21.94
CA ASN A 256 -9.28 -6.51 -20.57
C ASN A 256 -8.00 -6.53 -19.71
N ARG A 257 -6.88 -5.97 -20.21
CA ARG A 257 -5.61 -5.88 -19.50
C ARG A 257 -5.09 -4.45 -19.48
N GLN A 258 -4.49 -4.06 -18.38
CA GLN A 258 -3.76 -2.80 -18.23
C GLN A 258 -2.35 -3.04 -17.69
N VAL A 259 -1.45 -2.11 -17.95
CA VAL A 259 -0.11 -2.05 -17.41
C VAL A 259 0.14 -0.68 -16.80
N GLU A 260 0.96 -0.65 -15.76
CA GLU A 260 1.38 0.59 -15.10
C GLU A 260 2.85 0.86 -15.44
N TYR A 261 3.18 2.11 -15.73
CA TYR A 261 4.56 2.55 -15.94
C TYR A 261 4.91 3.66 -14.95
N ASN A 262 6.10 3.58 -14.38
CA ASN A 262 6.74 4.72 -13.73
C ASN A 262 7.53 5.50 -14.79
N TYR A 263 7.51 6.82 -14.70
CA TYR A 263 8.29 7.69 -15.56
C TYR A 263 9.29 8.52 -14.74
N ARG A 264 10.58 8.38 -15.03
CA ARG A 264 11.68 9.18 -14.46
C ARG A 264 12.77 9.41 -15.52
N GLY A 265 12.47 10.24 -16.52
CA GLY A 265 13.33 10.41 -17.70
C GLY A 265 13.29 9.23 -18.69
N GLY A 266 12.70 8.11 -18.29
CA GLY A 266 12.34 6.97 -19.12
C GLY A 266 11.13 6.25 -18.52
N PHE A 267 10.47 5.42 -19.33
CA PHE A 267 9.27 4.68 -18.92
C PHE A 267 9.64 3.25 -18.51
N GLU A 268 9.50 2.94 -17.24
CA GLU A 268 9.78 1.64 -16.63
C GLU A 268 8.48 0.92 -16.31
N LEU A 269 8.37 -0.34 -16.72
CA LEU A 269 7.19 -1.15 -16.42
C LEU A 269 7.14 -1.47 -14.93
N LYS A 270 6.00 -1.22 -14.29
CA LYS A 270 5.77 -1.53 -12.90
C LYS A 270 4.94 -2.80 -12.80
N GLY A 271 5.59 -3.92 -12.51
CA GLY A 271 4.95 -5.23 -12.39
C GLY A 271 4.43 -5.77 -13.72
N GLY A 272 3.61 -6.83 -13.65
CA GLY A 272 3.00 -7.47 -14.83
C GLY A 272 1.64 -6.86 -15.20
N PRO A 273 1.08 -7.25 -16.37
CA PRO A 273 -0.28 -6.87 -16.75
C PRO A 273 -1.32 -7.30 -15.71
N THR A 274 -2.27 -6.41 -15.42
CA THR A 274 -3.37 -6.65 -14.49
C THR A 274 -4.71 -6.61 -15.22
N THR A 275 -5.78 -7.08 -14.58
CA THR A 275 -7.13 -7.03 -15.15
C THR A 275 -7.64 -5.59 -15.26
N ARG A 276 -8.24 -5.26 -16.40
CA ARG A 276 -8.88 -3.97 -16.73
C ARG A 276 -10.33 -4.26 -17.14
N LYS A 277 -11.29 -3.40 -16.80
CA LYS A 277 -12.63 -3.53 -17.38
C LYS A 277 -12.58 -3.06 -18.83
N VAL A 278 -13.32 -3.71 -19.71
CA VAL A 278 -13.28 -3.39 -21.16
C VAL A 278 -13.87 -2.00 -21.43
N ASP A 279 -14.85 -1.58 -20.63
CA ASP A 279 -15.50 -0.28 -20.65
C ASP A 279 -14.77 0.80 -19.84
N THR A 280 -13.57 0.51 -19.29
CA THR A 280 -12.77 1.53 -18.59
C THR A 280 -12.53 2.71 -19.55
N PRO A 281 -12.94 3.93 -19.16
CA PRO A 281 -12.73 5.12 -19.96
C PRO A 281 -11.24 5.38 -20.19
N VAL A 282 -10.92 5.95 -21.35
CA VAL A 282 -9.56 6.39 -21.69
C VAL A 282 -9.52 7.90 -21.75
N PHE A 283 -8.36 8.46 -21.44
CA PHE A 283 -8.04 9.87 -21.55
C PHE A 283 -7.05 10.10 -22.69
N ASP A 284 -7.38 11.02 -23.59
CA ASP A 284 -6.49 11.46 -24.66
C ASP A 284 -5.72 12.70 -24.22
N LEU A 285 -4.41 12.55 -23.96
CA LEU A 285 -3.52 13.64 -23.55
C LEU A 285 -3.36 14.71 -24.65
N GLY A 286 -3.71 14.39 -25.90
CA GLY A 286 -3.78 15.35 -27.01
C GLY A 286 -4.90 16.37 -26.87
N THR A 287 -5.93 16.09 -26.06
CA THR A 287 -7.05 17.02 -25.81
C THR A 287 -6.69 18.15 -24.84
N VAL A 288 -5.56 18.05 -24.14
CA VAL A 288 -5.09 19.07 -23.19
C VAL A 288 -4.33 20.15 -23.95
N ASP A 289 -4.90 21.36 -23.96
CA ASP A 289 -4.22 22.57 -24.42
C ASP A 289 -3.21 23.02 -23.34
N VAL A 290 -1.96 23.23 -23.76
CA VAL A 290 -0.83 23.57 -22.88
C VAL A 290 -1.01 24.97 -22.28
N ALA A 291 -1.52 25.92 -23.06
CA ALA A 291 -1.78 27.28 -22.59
C ALA A 291 -2.95 27.29 -21.59
N VAL A 292 -3.96 26.47 -21.82
CA VAL A 292 -5.07 26.28 -20.88
C VAL A 292 -4.59 25.65 -19.57
N LEU A 293 -3.73 24.62 -19.64
CA LEU A 293 -3.14 24.00 -18.46
C LEU A 293 -2.36 25.00 -17.61
N GLU A 294 -1.56 25.87 -18.25
CA GLU A 294 -0.82 26.93 -17.56
C GLU A 294 -1.76 27.92 -16.83
N GLN A 295 -2.85 28.34 -17.48
CA GLN A 295 -3.86 29.19 -16.87
C GLN A 295 -4.55 28.50 -15.68
N LEU A 296 -4.88 27.21 -15.81
CA LEU A 296 -5.47 26.43 -14.72
C LEU A 296 -4.51 26.30 -13.53
N ILE A 297 -3.21 26.11 -13.78
CA ILE A 297 -2.18 26.09 -12.73
C ILE A 297 -2.15 27.43 -11.99
N SER A 298 -2.08 28.54 -12.70
CA SER A 298 -2.12 29.88 -12.11
C SER A 298 -3.41 30.11 -11.30
N THR A 299 -4.55 29.68 -11.84
CA THR A 299 -5.84 29.76 -11.17
C THR A 299 -5.86 28.93 -9.88
N ALA A 300 -5.34 27.71 -9.90
CA ALA A 300 -5.26 26.85 -8.71
C ALA A 300 -4.40 27.48 -7.61
N LEU A 301 -3.26 28.07 -7.97
CA LEU A 301 -2.35 28.73 -7.01
C LEU A 301 -2.97 29.96 -6.34
N THR A 302 -3.87 30.67 -7.02
CA THR A 302 -4.46 31.93 -6.52
C THR A 302 -5.82 31.75 -5.84
N THR A 303 -6.61 30.74 -6.23
CA THR A 303 -8.00 30.58 -5.77
C THR A 303 -8.16 29.63 -4.59
N LEU A 304 -7.20 28.73 -4.34
CA LEU A 304 -7.36 27.64 -3.38
C LEU A 304 -7.04 28.02 -1.93
N LYS A 305 -6.76 29.30 -1.64
CA LYS A 305 -6.54 29.82 -0.27
C LYS A 305 -5.45 29.08 0.53
N VAL A 306 -4.45 28.55 -0.17
CA VAL A 306 -3.27 27.94 0.44
C VAL A 306 -2.16 29.00 0.46
N ASP A 307 -1.62 29.30 1.64
CA ASP A 307 -0.54 30.28 1.73
C ASP A 307 0.74 29.73 1.09
N GLN A 308 1.47 30.56 0.36
CA GLN A 308 2.68 30.16 -0.40
C GLN A 308 2.47 28.86 -1.21
N ALA A 309 1.31 28.73 -1.86
CA ALA A 309 0.94 27.53 -2.59
C ALA A 309 1.97 27.15 -3.66
N THR A 310 2.25 25.85 -3.75
CA THR A 310 2.98 25.25 -4.87
C THR A 310 2.18 24.07 -5.42
N VAL A 311 2.22 23.85 -6.73
CA VAL A 311 1.64 22.64 -7.33
C VAL A 311 2.40 21.42 -6.78
N THR A 312 1.66 20.42 -6.30
CA THR A 312 2.22 19.18 -5.76
C THR A 312 2.22 18.06 -6.80
N TYR A 313 1.09 17.89 -7.50
CA TYR A 313 0.96 16.97 -8.62
C TYR A 313 -0.24 17.33 -9.51
N LEU A 314 -0.20 16.85 -10.75
CA LEU A 314 -1.29 16.91 -11.73
C LEU A 314 -1.85 15.50 -11.93
N MET A 315 -3.15 15.38 -12.07
CA MET A 315 -3.84 14.11 -12.37
C MET A 315 -4.71 14.30 -13.61
N PHE A 316 -4.60 13.36 -14.54
CA PHE A 316 -5.37 13.29 -15.78
C PHE A 316 -6.07 11.94 -15.81
N GLY A 317 -7.36 11.95 -16.10
CA GLY A 317 -8.14 10.73 -16.12
C GLY A 317 -9.59 11.01 -16.39
N SER A 318 -10.42 10.02 -16.12
CA SER A 318 -11.85 10.06 -16.37
C SER A 318 -12.61 9.77 -15.09
N GLU A 319 -13.71 10.49 -14.85
CA GLU A 319 -14.59 10.23 -13.71
C GLU A 319 -15.99 9.85 -14.18
N ASP A 320 -16.61 8.93 -13.43
CA ASP A 320 -17.99 8.56 -13.65
C ASP A 320 -18.90 9.76 -13.33
N VAL A 321 -19.68 10.18 -14.32
CA VAL A 321 -20.69 11.22 -14.17
C VAL A 321 -22.04 10.54 -13.99
N PRO A 322 -22.70 10.74 -12.83
CA PRO A 322 -24.05 10.24 -12.60
C PRO A 322 -24.99 10.77 -13.69
N SER A 323 -25.65 9.87 -14.41
CA SER A 323 -26.60 10.21 -15.47
C SER A 323 -27.87 9.37 -15.32
N MET A 324 -29.04 9.97 -15.57
CA MET A 324 -30.34 9.28 -15.47
C MET A 324 -30.51 8.14 -16.49
N ARG A 325 -29.66 8.04 -17.53
CA ARG A 325 -29.72 7.01 -18.59
C ARG A 325 -28.48 6.10 -18.63
N GLY A 326 -27.95 5.76 -17.46
CA GLY A 326 -26.68 5.03 -17.36
C GLY A 326 -25.52 6.03 -17.36
N GLY A 327 -24.63 5.90 -16.37
CA GLY A 327 -23.55 6.85 -16.11
C GLY A 327 -22.71 7.10 -17.37
N GLY A 328 -22.33 8.37 -17.57
CA GLY A 328 -21.32 8.74 -18.56
C GLY A 328 -19.95 8.81 -17.89
N SER A 329 -18.90 8.99 -18.67
CA SER A 329 -17.58 9.32 -18.15
C SER A 329 -17.14 10.68 -18.70
N ALA A 330 -16.60 11.54 -17.84
CA ALA A 330 -16.06 12.83 -18.26
C ALA A 330 -14.55 12.89 -18.01
N PRO A 331 -13.75 13.34 -19.00
CA PRO A 331 -12.33 13.56 -18.80
C PRO A 331 -12.12 14.76 -17.88
N PHE A 332 -11.12 14.66 -17.01
CA PHE A 332 -10.73 15.73 -16.11
C PHE A 332 -9.22 15.93 -16.06
N VAL A 333 -8.83 17.16 -15.74
CA VAL A 333 -7.50 17.55 -15.29
C VAL A 333 -7.66 18.09 -13.87
N ARG A 334 -6.92 17.51 -12.91
CA ARG A 334 -6.97 17.91 -11.51
C ARG A 334 -5.59 18.36 -11.04
N ILE A 335 -5.55 19.57 -10.49
CA ILE A 335 -4.35 20.26 -10.06
C ILE A 335 -4.38 20.32 -8.55
N TYR A 336 -3.40 19.68 -7.91
CA TYR A 336 -3.25 19.70 -6.47
C TYR A 336 -2.22 20.74 -6.07
N VAL A 337 -2.58 21.58 -5.11
CA VAL A 337 -1.66 22.56 -4.53
C VAL A 337 -1.50 22.29 -3.04
N GLY A 338 -0.33 22.64 -2.52
CA GLY A 338 -0.05 22.53 -1.10
C GLY A 338 1.13 23.41 -0.68
N ASN A 339 1.38 23.43 0.62
CA ASN A 339 2.49 24.16 1.21
C ASN A 339 3.20 23.36 2.32
N LYS A 340 4.28 23.95 2.87
CA LYS A 340 5.06 23.35 3.95
C LYS A 340 4.27 23.22 5.26
N ALA A 341 3.22 24.01 5.45
CA ALA A 341 2.34 23.94 6.61
C ALA A 341 1.37 22.73 6.54
N SER A 342 1.37 21.95 5.45
CA SER A 342 0.41 20.87 5.18
C SER A 342 -1.01 21.36 4.93
N GLU A 343 -1.15 22.60 4.45
CA GLU A 343 -2.40 23.10 3.87
C GLU A 343 -2.45 22.65 2.42
N SER A 344 -3.62 22.25 1.95
CA SER A 344 -3.78 21.75 0.59
C SER A 344 -5.17 22.05 0.04
N GLY A 345 -5.22 22.05 -1.28
CA GLY A 345 -6.46 22.17 -2.03
C GLY A 345 -6.28 21.55 -3.41
N TYR A 346 -7.37 21.45 -4.15
CA TYR A 346 -7.30 21.07 -5.55
C TYR A 346 -8.32 21.82 -6.39
N LEU A 347 -7.98 21.99 -7.67
CA LEU A 347 -8.86 22.49 -8.71
C LEU A 347 -9.00 21.42 -9.77
N GLN A 348 -10.23 21.15 -10.20
CA GLN A 348 -10.55 20.21 -11.26
C GLN A 348 -11.22 20.96 -12.40
N ALA A 349 -10.79 20.66 -13.62
CA ALA A 349 -11.35 21.21 -14.83
C ALA A 349 -11.48 20.12 -15.90
N THR A 350 -12.27 20.41 -16.92
CA THR A 350 -12.25 19.65 -18.18
C THR A 350 -10.93 19.93 -18.94
N PRO A 351 -10.51 19.08 -19.89
CA PRO A 351 -9.35 19.37 -20.75
C PRO A 351 -9.46 20.69 -21.51
N ALA A 352 -10.69 21.16 -21.75
CA ALA A 352 -10.98 22.44 -22.40
C ALA A 352 -10.84 23.67 -21.47
N GLY A 353 -10.47 23.48 -20.19
CA GLY A 353 -10.24 24.58 -19.25
C GLY A 353 -11.45 25.00 -18.42
N VAL A 354 -12.61 24.36 -18.59
CA VAL A 354 -13.79 24.67 -17.78
C VAL A 354 -13.64 24.04 -16.39
N VAL A 355 -13.55 24.88 -15.35
CA VAL A 355 -13.49 24.43 -13.95
C VAL A 355 -14.80 23.75 -13.56
N THR A 356 -14.73 22.51 -13.12
CA THR A 356 -15.90 21.70 -12.70
C THR A 356 -15.97 21.53 -11.18
N ARG A 357 -14.84 21.57 -10.49
CA ARG A 357 -14.78 21.45 -9.03
C ARG A 357 -13.60 22.21 -8.46
N SER A 358 -13.80 22.84 -7.31
CA SER A 358 -12.71 23.46 -6.54
C SER A 358 -12.85 23.09 -5.07
N SER A 359 -11.74 22.71 -4.45
CA SER A 359 -11.64 22.41 -3.03
C SER A 359 -10.58 23.32 -2.41
N PRO A 360 -10.92 24.58 -2.08
CA PRO A 360 -10.00 25.47 -1.40
C PRO A 360 -9.72 25.00 0.03
N PHE A 361 -8.58 25.40 0.60
CA PHE A 361 -8.27 25.17 2.00
C PHE A 361 -9.23 25.98 2.90
N SER A 362 -9.87 25.28 3.83
CA SER A 362 -10.66 25.86 4.91
C SER A 362 -9.94 25.57 6.22
N GLY A 363 -9.38 26.62 6.83
CA GLY A 363 -8.53 26.57 8.03
C GLY A 363 -9.10 25.79 9.21
#